data_AF-Q10NU8-F1
#
_entry.id   AF-Q10NU8-F1
#
_cell.length_a   1.000
_cell.length_b   1.000
_cell.length_c   1.000
_cell.angle_alpha   90.00
_cell.angle_beta   90.00
_cell.angle_gamma   90.00
#
_symmetry.space_group_name_H-M   'P 1'
#
loop_
_entity.id
_entity.type
_entity.pdbx_description
1 polymer ?
#
loop_
_entity_poly.entity_id
_entity_poly.type
_entity_poly.pdbx_seq_one_letter_code
_entity_poly.pdbx_strand_id
1 'polypeptide(L)'
;MGYLQEARENHVKKKVEEALRSKMKQKALKECDFYCSKYAECARGRTFSVVWQCRKQAKELNDCLHQFTNDAVLEEMKKAYMVEQESKEKNQ
;
A
#
# COMPACT_ATOMS: atom_id res chain seq x y z
N MET A 1 29.18 -16.74 -4.70
CA MET A 1 28.67 -15.55 -3.99
C MET A 1 27.81 -16.06 -2.84
N GLY A 2 28.05 -15.60 -1.61
CA GLY A 2 27.58 -16.30 -0.41
C GLY A 2 26.10 -16.04 -0.09
N TYR A 3 25.38 -17.08 0.34
CA TYR A 3 23.98 -17.04 0.80
C TYR A 3 23.64 -15.86 1.73
N LEU A 4 24.59 -15.40 2.55
CA LEU A 4 24.43 -14.25 3.44
C LEU A 4 24.22 -12.92 2.70
N GLN A 5 24.84 -12.76 1.54
CA GLN A 5 24.77 -11.54 0.73
C GLN A 5 23.40 -11.47 0.03
N GLU A 6 22.96 -12.59 -0.54
CA GLU A 6 21.66 -12.71 -1.19
C GLU A 6 20.49 -12.55 -0.20
N ALA A 7 20.62 -13.12 1.01
CA ALA A 7 19.64 -12.92 2.08
C ALA A 7 19.53 -11.44 2.51
N ARG A 8 20.66 -10.74 2.60
CA ARG A 8 20.70 -9.31 2.94
C ARG A 8 20.07 -8.48 1.83
N GLU A 9 20.41 -8.72 0.56
CA GLU A 9 19.83 -8.00 -0.58
C GLU A 9 18.31 -8.22 -0.68
N ASN A 10 17.84 -9.45 -0.50
CA ASN A 10 16.41 -9.76 -0.50
C ASN A 10 15.67 -9.08 0.65
N HIS A 11 16.29 -9.01 1.83
CA HIS A 11 15.71 -8.32 2.98
C HIS A 11 15.62 -6.80 2.76
N VAL A 12 16.63 -6.18 2.13
CA VAL A 12 16.58 -4.75 1.76
C VAL A 12 15.48 -4.50 0.73
N LYS A 13 15.39 -5.33 -0.32
CA LYS A 13 14.32 -5.23 -1.34
C LYS A 13 12.93 -5.30 -0.71
N LYS A 14 12.71 -6.24 0.22
CA LYS A 14 11.44 -6.36 0.95
C LYS A 14 11.14 -5.14 1.81
N LYS A 15 12.12 -4.61 2.56
CA LYS A 15 11.92 -3.40 3.37
C LYS A 15 11.53 -2.18 2.53
N VAL A 16 12.21 -1.99 1.39
CA VAL A 16 11.90 -0.88 0.46
C VAL A 16 10.49 -1.05 -0.11
N GLU A 17 10.14 -2.26 -0.51
CA GLU A 17 8.80 -2.57 -1.03
C GLU A 17 7.70 -2.36 0.02
N GLU A 18 7.91 -2.80 1.27
CA GLU A 18 6.98 -2.54 2.37
C GLU A 18 6.82 -1.03 2.66
N ALA A 19 7.91 -0.27 2.64
CA ALA A 19 7.87 1.18 2.80
C ALA A 19 7.11 1.87 1.66
N LEU A 20 7.35 1.45 0.41
CA LEU A 20 6.61 1.93 -0.77
C LEU A 20 5.13 1.57 -0.67
N ARG A 21 4.81 0.34 -0.27
CA ARG A 21 3.42 -0.12 -0.10
C ARG A 21 2.70 0.63 1.00
N SER A 22 3.39 1.00 2.08
CA SER A 22 2.83 1.86 3.13
C SER A 22 2.52 3.27 2.61
N LYS A 23 3.44 3.89 1.86
CA LYS A 23 3.19 5.20 1.22
C LYS A 23 2.01 5.14 0.25
N MET A 24 1.95 4.09 -0.57
CA MET A 24 0.88 3.87 -1.54
C MET A 24 -0.47 3.72 -0.83
N LYS A 25 -0.56 2.92 0.24
CA LYS A 25 -1.77 2.78 1.05
C LYS A 25 -2.23 4.11 1.65
N GLN A 26 -1.31 4.94 2.16
CA GLN A 26 -1.67 6.26 2.68
C GLN A 26 -2.26 7.17 1.61
N LYS A 27 -1.68 7.15 0.39
CA LYS A 27 -2.22 7.90 -0.75
C LYS A 27 -3.60 7.37 -1.16
N ALA A 28 -3.76 6.05 -1.24
CA ALA A 28 -5.02 5.40 -1.56
C ALA A 28 -6.12 5.72 -0.53
N LEU A 29 -5.78 5.74 0.77
CA LEU A 29 -6.73 6.09 1.82
C LEU A 29 -7.21 7.53 1.73
N LYS A 30 -6.34 8.46 1.30
CA LYS A 30 -6.75 9.86 1.08
C LYS A 30 -7.69 10.02 -0.11
N GLU A 31 -7.42 9.33 -1.22
CA GLU A 31 -8.31 9.37 -2.40
C GLU A 31 -9.63 8.66 -2.14
N CYS A 32 -9.61 7.53 -1.43
CA CYS A 32 -10.80 6.75 -1.07
C CYS A 32 -11.46 7.20 0.24
N ASP A 33 -11.17 8.42 0.73
CA ASP A 33 -11.68 8.92 2.02
C ASP A 33 -13.21 8.86 2.10
N PHE A 34 -13.89 9.15 0.99
CA PHE A 34 -15.35 9.06 0.89
C PHE A 34 -15.89 7.66 1.23
N TYR A 35 -15.30 6.61 0.66
CA TYR A 35 -15.69 5.23 0.93
C TYR A 35 -15.29 4.81 2.34
N CYS A 36 -14.14 5.31 2.81
CA CYS A 36 -13.65 5.02 4.15
C CYS A 36 -14.59 5.62 5.22
N SER A 37 -15.09 6.83 4.99
CA SER A 37 -16.10 7.49 5.80
C SER A 37 -17.41 6.71 5.82
N LYS A 38 -17.94 6.28 4.66
CA LYS A 38 -19.15 5.44 4.60
C LYS A 38 -18.98 4.11 5.36
N TYR A 39 -17.82 3.49 5.24
CA TYR A 39 -17.53 2.26 5.98
C TYR A 39 -17.45 2.55 7.49
N ALA A 40 -16.78 3.64 7.89
CA ALA A 40 -16.68 4.05 9.30
C ALA A 40 -18.05 4.40 9.91
N GLU A 41 -18.92 5.08 9.16
CA GLU A 41 -20.30 5.35 9.58
C GLU A 41 -21.10 4.05 9.78
N CYS A 42 -20.92 3.08 8.88
CA CYS A 42 -21.54 1.78 9.05
C CYS A 42 -20.95 0.99 10.23
N ALA A 43 -19.65 1.08 10.46
CA ALA A 43 -18.98 0.43 11.59
C ALA A 43 -19.28 1.10 12.94
N ARG A 44 -19.75 2.35 12.93
CA ARG A 44 -20.03 3.12 14.14
C ARG A 44 -21.10 2.40 14.99
N GLY A 45 -20.71 1.97 16.18
CA GLY A 45 -21.59 1.25 17.10
C GLY A 45 -21.81 -0.23 16.78
N ARG A 46 -21.11 -0.80 15.79
CA ARG A 46 -21.19 -2.24 15.44
C ARG A 46 -19.82 -2.87 15.63
N THR A 47 -19.65 -3.71 16.64
CA THR A 47 -18.39 -4.43 16.91
C THR A 47 -18.36 -5.82 16.28
N PHE A 48 -19.40 -6.62 16.52
CA PHE A 48 -19.45 -8.01 16.03
C PHE A 48 -20.13 -8.13 14.66
N SER A 49 -21.17 -7.33 14.42
CA SER A 49 -21.99 -7.43 13.21
C SER A 49 -21.43 -6.65 12.01
N VAL A 50 -20.33 -5.89 12.18
CA VAL A 50 -19.77 -5.02 11.13
C VAL A 50 -19.35 -5.78 9.87
N VAL A 51 -18.76 -6.97 10.03
CA VAL A 51 -18.25 -7.78 8.91
C VAL A 51 -19.38 -8.19 7.96
N TRP A 52 -20.58 -8.38 8.49
CA TRP A 52 -21.76 -8.82 7.73
C TRP A 52 -22.60 -7.63 7.26
N GLN A 53 -22.98 -6.74 8.18
CA GLN A 53 -23.82 -5.57 7.89
C GLN A 53 -23.11 -4.57 6.97
N CYS A 54 -21.82 -4.37 7.15
CA CYS A 54 -21.04 -3.39 6.39
C CYS A 54 -20.24 -4.03 5.24
N ARG A 55 -20.57 -5.28 4.87
CA ARG A 55 -19.87 -6.00 3.79
C ARG A 55 -19.93 -5.25 2.47
N LYS A 56 -21.05 -4.57 2.19
CA LYS A 56 -21.23 -3.79 0.96
C LYS A 56 -20.25 -2.61 0.92
N GLN A 57 -20.23 -1.79 1.97
CA GLN A 57 -19.33 -0.63 2.10
C GLN A 57 -17.87 -1.07 2.13
N ALA A 58 -17.57 -2.19 2.82
CA ALA A 58 -16.24 -2.77 2.83
C ALA A 58 -15.78 -3.16 1.42
N LYS A 59 -16.69 -3.73 0.60
CA LYS A 59 -16.37 -4.11 -0.78
C LYS A 59 -16.11 -2.89 -1.66
N GLU A 60 -16.92 -1.82 -1.55
CA GLU A 60 -16.68 -0.57 -2.29
C GLU A 60 -15.37 0.10 -1.89
N LEU A 61 -15.06 0.14 -0.59
CA LEU A 61 -13.77 0.62 -0.10
C LEU A 61 -12.61 -0.23 -0.62
N ASN A 62 -12.74 -1.56 -0.61
CA ASN A 62 -11.69 -2.45 -1.11
C ASN A 62 -11.48 -2.28 -2.61
N ASP A 63 -12.56 -2.14 -3.39
CA ASP A 63 -12.49 -1.91 -4.83
C ASP A 63 -11.73 -0.61 -5.15
N CYS A 64 -12.08 0.48 -4.46
CA CYS A 64 -11.35 1.75 -4.58
C CYS A 64 -9.87 1.60 -4.19
N LEU A 65 -9.59 0.99 -3.03
CA LEU A 65 -8.20 0.78 -2.59
C LEU A 65 -7.42 -0.08 -3.59
N HIS A 66 -8.04 -1.11 -4.17
CA HIS A 66 -7.40 -2.03 -5.10
C HIS A 66 -6.93 -1.34 -6.38
N GLN A 67 -7.61 -0.29 -6.83
CA GLN A 67 -7.16 0.50 -7.98
C GLN A 67 -5.82 1.20 -7.70
N PHE A 68 -5.61 1.66 -6.48
CA PHE A 68 -4.37 2.33 -6.08
C PHE A 68 -3.32 1.38 -5.52
N THR A 69 -3.72 0.22 -5.00
CA THR A 69 -2.80 -0.80 -4.46
C THR A 69 -2.58 -1.97 -5.42
N ASN A 70 -2.66 -1.73 -6.72
CA ASN A 70 -2.37 -2.73 -7.74
C ASN A 70 -0.85 -2.90 -7.91
N ASP A 71 -0.41 -4.11 -8.30
CA ASP A 71 0.99 -4.43 -8.58
C ASP A 71 1.59 -3.50 -9.66
N ALA A 72 0.79 -3.08 -10.64
CA ALA A 72 1.23 -2.12 -11.65
C ALA A 72 1.67 -0.77 -11.06
N VAL A 73 0.92 -0.24 -10.08
CA VAL A 73 1.26 1.02 -9.39
C VAL A 73 2.49 0.83 -8.51
N LEU A 74 2.60 -0.34 -7.87
CA LEU A 74 3.76 -0.68 -7.05
C LEU A 74 5.03 -0.76 -7.91
N GLU A 75 4.98 -1.40 -9.09
CA GLU A 75 6.10 -1.47 -10.02
C GLU A 75 6.53 -0.10 -10.54
N GLU A 76 5.58 0.76 -10.90
CA GLU A 76 5.87 2.13 -11.35
C GLU A 76 6.57 2.94 -10.26
N MET A 77 6.05 2.88 -9.03
CA MET A 77 6.66 3.52 -7.87
C MET A 77 8.05 2.95 -7.55
N LYS A 78 8.25 1.64 -7.75
CA LYS A 78 9.55 0.97 -7.55
C LYS A 78 10.56 1.43 -8.60
N LYS A 79 10.16 1.56 -9.87
CA LYS A 79 10.99 2.15 -10.93
C LYS A 79 11.36 3.59 -10.62
N ALA A 80 10.40 4.42 -10.22
CA ALA A 80 10.66 5.80 -9.84
C ALA A 80 11.66 5.88 -8.67
N TYR A 81 11.49 5.03 -7.65
CA TYR A 81 12.40 4.98 -6.50
C TYR A 81 13.82 4.55 -6.88
N MET A 82 13.99 3.58 -7.80
CA MET A 82 15.31 3.19 -8.29
C MET A 82 16.02 4.35 -8.99
N VAL A 83 15.32 5.07 -9.86
CA VAL A 83 15.87 6.25 -10.55
C VAL A 83 16.23 7.37 -9.56
N GLU A 84 15.42 7.58 -8.52
CA GLU A 84 15.69 8.54 -7.45
C GLU A 84 16.93 8.16 -6.62
N GLN A 85 17.12 6.87 -6.34
CA GLN A 85 18.32 6.38 -5.63
C GLN A 85 19.57 6.55 -6.48
N GLU A 86 19.52 6.19 -7.77
CA GLU A 86 20.64 6.40 -8.69
C GLU A 86 21.00 7.89 -8.82
N SER A 87 20.01 8.79 -8.84
CA SER A 87 20.27 10.24 -8.84
C SER A 87 20.90 10.71 -7.53
N LYS A 88 20.48 10.19 -6.38
CA LYS A 88 21.08 10.53 -5.08
C LYS A 88 22.51 10.04 -4.96
N GLU A 89 22.80 8.82 -5.42
CA GLU A 89 24.15 8.27 -5.45
C GLU A 89 25.08 9.03 -6.39
N LYS A 90 24.59 9.55 -7.52
CA LYS A 90 25.39 10.37 -8.45
C LYS A 90 25.66 11.79 -7.96
N ASN A 91 24.84 12.29 -7.03
CA ASN A 91 24.96 13.66 -6.51
C ASN A 91 25.72 13.72 -5.18
N GLN A 92 26.37 12.62 -4.78
CA GLN A 92 27.23 12.48 -3.60
C GLN A 92 28.67 12.18 -4.05
#